data_AF-A0AAV4ZES6-F1
#
_entry.id   AF-A0AAV4ZES6-F1
#
_cell.length_a   1.000
_cell.length_b   1.000
_cell.length_c   1.000
_cell.angle_alpha   90.00
_cell.angle_beta   90.00
_cell.angle_gamma   90.00
#
_symmetry.space_group_name_H-M   'P 1'
#
loop_
_entity.id
_entity.type
_entity.pdbx_description
1 polymer ?
#
loop_
_entity_poly.entity_id
_entity_poly.type
_entity_poly.pdbx_seq_one_letter_code
_entity_poly.pdbx_strand_id
1 'polypeptide(L)'
;MNEPGVNEPGGTRLGVTEDDAVSGGIDPRQSRSQALRHAVAAFSQAGIDAGASDARFLLLHVLGITPTELALSGAEPIGEQGALRLGEAMLRRLAGEPVARILGEWEFWGLPFILNAATLVPRPDTETVVDAALALHTTRDRPLRLLDLGTGSGCILVSLLGEWKQAFGVGLDRSHEALACARTNARINGVGRRAAFVAGDWCSALGKPFDVVLSNPPYIASAIISTLSREVRCHDPLGALDGGEDGLEAYRRIVREVSGATDGRPLLTPDGALVFEVGHDQAEDVLRIGREAGFARGSVRQDLAGHARVVTLAGRPPTANDDRR
;
A
#
# COMPACT_ATOMS: atom_id res chain seq x y z
N MET A 1 9.41 -47.46 -64.85
CA MET A 1 10.09 -46.28 -64.29
C MET A 1 9.54 -46.08 -62.89
N ASN A 2 10.34 -46.41 -61.87
CA ASN A 2 10.16 -46.01 -60.47
C ASN A 2 10.44 -44.49 -60.38
N GLU A 3 9.74 -43.67 -59.58
CA GLU A 3 9.92 -43.39 -58.14
C GLU A 3 9.08 -42.09 -57.82
N PRO A 4 8.93 -41.60 -56.57
CA PRO A 4 8.16 -42.17 -55.47
C PRO A 4 7.19 -41.13 -54.82
N GLY A 5 6.30 -41.60 -53.95
CA GLY A 5 5.41 -40.75 -53.15
C GLY A 5 6.11 -40.07 -51.98
N VAL A 6 5.80 -38.78 -51.78
CA VAL A 6 6.23 -37.99 -50.63
C VAL A 6 5.22 -38.18 -49.49
N ASN A 7 5.70 -38.74 -48.38
CA ASN A 7 5.01 -38.78 -47.08
C ASN A 7 5.22 -37.43 -46.37
N GLU A 8 4.14 -36.73 -46.01
CA GLU A 8 4.20 -35.65 -45.02
C GLU A 8 3.98 -36.19 -43.58
N PRO A 9 4.69 -35.66 -42.57
CA PRO A 9 4.60 -36.15 -41.21
C PRO A 9 3.37 -35.59 -40.50
N GLY A 10 2.66 -36.48 -39.78
CA GLY A 10 1.55 -36.13 -38.92
C GLY A 10 1.96 -35.14 -37.83
N GLY A 11 1.48 -33.91 -37.96
CA GLY A 11 1.46 -32.94 -36.87
C GLY A 11 0.34 -33.30 -35.90
N THR A 12 0.72 -33.84 -34.74
CA THR A 12 -0.17 -33.94 -33.57
C THR A 12 -0.55 -32.52 -33.15
N ARG A 13 -1.73 -32.04 -33.58
CA ARG A 13 -2.39 -30.91 -32.93
C ARG A 13 -2.73 -31.36 -31.52
N LEU A 14 -1.98 -30.88 -30.52
CA LEU A 14 -2.42 -30.84 -29.14
C LEU A 14 -3.73 -30.04 -29.13
N GLY A 15 -4.85 -30.76 -29.05
CA GLY A 15 -6.16 -30.17 -28.88
C GLY A 15 -6.22 -29.54 -27.51
N VAL A 16 -6.21 -28.21 -27.45
CA VAL A 16 -6.67 -27.47 -26.29
C VAL A 16 -8.18 -27.71 -26.24
N THR A 17 -8.64 -28.45 -25.25
CA THR A 17 -10.08 -28.69 -25.06
C THR A 17 -10.73 -27.48 -24.40
N GLU A 18 -12.03 -27.24 -24.60
CA GLU A 18 -12.74 -26.12 -23.98
C GLU A 18 -12.64 -26.12 -22.44
N ASP A 19 -12.41 -27.28 -21.81
CA ASP A 19 -12.15 -27.43 -20.37
C ASP A 19 -10.77 -26.91 -19.92
N ASP A 20 -9.76 -26.90 -20.81
CA ASP A 20 -8.43 -26.36 -20.51
C ASP A 20 -8.45 -24.81 -20.41
N ALA A 21 -9.40 -24.17 -21.10
CA ALA A 21 -9.60 -22.73 -21.06
C ALA A 21 -10.29 -22.27 -19.76
N VAL A 22 -11.13 -23.13 -19.15
CA VAL A 22 -11.88 -22.81 -17.93
C VAL A 22 -10.99 -22.88 -16.68
N SER A 23 -10.01 -23.78 -16.62
CA SER A 23 -9.14 -24.00 -15.44
C SER A 23 -7.85 -23.18 -15.42
N GLY A 24 -7.65 -22.26 -16.38
CA GLY A 24 -6.39 -21.54 -16.55
C GLY A 24 -5.16 -22.46 -16.71
N GLY A 25 -5.38 -23.70 -17.19
CA GLY A 25 -4.35 -24.72 -17.37
C GLY A 25 -3.98 -25.55 -16.12
N ILE A 26 -4.67 -25.40 -14.99
CA ILE A 26 -4.44 -26.22 -13.78
C ILE A 26 -5.32 -27.47 -13.79
N ASP A 27 -4.73 -28.68 -13.85
CA ASP A 27 -5.50 -29.93 -13.74
C ASP A 27 -5.98 -30.13 -12.27
N PRO A 28 -7.30 -30.27 -12.02
CA PRO A 28 -7.88 -30.48 -10.68
C PRO A 28 -7.28 -31.66 -9.88
N ARG A 29 -6.72 -32.65 -10.58
CA ARG A 29 -6.09 -33.85 -9.99
C ARG A 29 -4.65 -33.61 -9.57
N GLN A 30 -4.03 -32.51 -9.99
CA GLN A 30 -2.71 -32.14 -9.48
C GLN A 30 -2.76 -31.97 -7.98
N SER A 31 -1.73 -32.46 -7.30
CA SER A 31 -1.54 -32.15 -5.90
C SER A 31 -1.36 -30.63 -5.70
N ARG A 32 -1.74 -30.11 -4.54
CA ARG A 32 -1.54 -28.68 -4.18
C ARG A 32 -0.08 -28.25 -4.40
N SER A 33 0.88 -29.13 -4.13
CA SER A 33 2.32 -28.88 -4.37
C SER A 33 2.69 -28.84 -5.86
N GLN A 34 2.06 -29.67 -6.69
CA GLN A 34 2.25 -29.62 -8.15
C GLN A 34 1.66 -28.34 -8.74
N ALA A 35 0.45 -27.97 -8.33
CA ALA A 35 -0.19 -26.71 -8.74
C ALA A 35 0.65 -25.49 -8.33
N LEU A 36 1.22 -25.49 -7.12
CA LEU A 36 2.17 -24.44 -6.70
C LEU A 36 3.36 -24.34 -7.67
N ARG A 37 4.03 -25.47 -7.95
CA ARG A 37 5.19 -25.49 -8.85
C ARG A 37 4.84 -25.02 -10.26
N HIS A 38 3.65 -25.36 -10.74
CA HIS A 38 3.14 -24.87 -12.03
C HIS A 38 3.06 -23.34 -12.00
N ALA A 39 2.38 -22.74 -11.02
CA ALA A 39 2.27 -21.29 -10.89
C ALA A 39 3.65 -20.60 -10.80
N VAL A 40 4.57 -21.14 -10.00
CA VAL A 40 5.95 -20.64 -9.90
C VAL A 40 6.66 -20.65 -11.25
N ALA A 41 6.55 -21.76 -12.00
CA ALA A 41 7.18 -21.89 -13.31
C ALA A 41 6.60 -20.89 -14.32
N ALA A 42 5.27 -20.71 -14.32
CA ALA A 42 4.60 -19.76 -15.21
C ALA A 42 5.06 -18.31 -14.93
N PHE A 43 5.14 -17.90 -13.66
CA PHE A 43 5.58 -16.55 -13.30
C PHE A 43 7.07 -16.33 -13.56
N SER A 44 7.91 -17.35 -13.34
CA SER A 44 9.33 -17.30 -13.68
C SER A 44 9.55 -17.13 -15.19
N GLN A 45 8.79 -17.87 -16.02
CA GLN A 45 8.85 -17.74 -17.48
C GLN A 45 8.40 -16.35 -17.96
N ALA A 46 7.47 -15.72 -17.24
CA ALA A 46 7.02 -14.36 -17.51
C ALA A 46 7.96 -13.26 -16.97
N GLY A 47 9.06 -13.63 -16.29
CA GLY A 47 10.01 -12.68 -15.72
C GLY A 47 9.48 -11.88 -14.52
N ILE A 48 8.58 -12.47 -13.73
CA ILE A 48 8.05 -11.85 -12.51
C ILE A 48 9.03 -12.11 -11.35
N ASP A 49 9.72 -11.06 -10.88
CA ASP A 49 10.77 -11.14 -9.86
C ASP A 49 10.31 -11.83 -8.55
N ALA A 50 9.09 -11.54 -8.10
CA ALA A 50 8.49 -12.12 -6.88
C ALA A 50 7.64 -13.38 -7.13
N GLY A 51 7.76 -14.01 -8.30
CA GLY A 51 6.84 -15.05 -8.77
C GLY A 51 6.68 -16.24 -7.82
N ALA A 52 7.75 -16.66 -7.12
CA ALA A 52 7.66 -17.76 -6.17
C ALA A 52 6.75 -17.45 -4.97
N SER A 53 6.89 -16.24 -4.42
CA SER A 53 6.07 -15.76 -3.29
C SER A 53 4.63 -15.49 -3.74
N ASP A 54 4.45 -14.85 -4.89
CA ASP A 54 3.13 -14.56 -5.45
C ASP A 54 2.32 -15.84 -5.68
N ALA A 55 2.92 -16.87 -6.29
CA ALA A 55 2.29 -18.16 -6.52
C ALA A 55 1.85 -18.83 -5.21
N ARG A 56 2.66 -18.73 -4.16
CA ARG A 56 2.34 -19.23 -2.83
C ARG A 56 1.16 -18.46 -2.23
N PHE A 57 1.17 -17.13 -2.27
CA PHE A 57 0.06 -16.32 -1.75
C PHE A 57 -1.26 -16.62 -2.45
N LEU A 58 -1.24 -16.70 -3.79
CA LEU A 58 -2.43 -17.05 -4.57
C LEU A 58 -2.97 -18.42 -4.19
N LEU A 59 -2.12 -19.45 -4.14
CA LEU A 59 -2.55 -20.82 -3.78
C LEU A 59 -3.17 -20.89 -2.37
N LEU A 60 -2.50 -20.29 -1.39
CA LEU A 60 -2.98 -20.30 0.00
C LEU A 60 -4.35 -19.61 0.11
N HIS A 61 -4.51 -18.47 -0.55
CA HIS A 61 -5.76 -17.70 -0.53
C HIS A 61 -6.90 -18.41 -1.26
N VAL A 62 -6.68 -18.98 -2.45
CA VAL A 62 -7.76 -19.65 -3.20
C VAL A 62 -8.24 -20.93 -2.52
N LEU A 63 -7.36 -21.59 -1.75
CA LEU A 63 -7.71 -22.78 -0.97
C LEU A 63 -8.19 -22.46 0.45
N GLY A 64 -7.96 -21.24 0.95
CA GLY A 64 -8.27 -20.87 2.33
C GLY A 64 -7.45 -21.67 3.35
N ILE A 65 -6.18 -21.96 3.04
CA ILE A 65 -5.29 -22.76 3.89
C ILE A 65 -4.04 -21.97 4.30
N THR A 66 -3.45 -22.36 5.41
CA THR A 66 -2.20 -21.81 5.95
C THR A 66 -0.97 -22.46 5.31
N PRO A 67 0.22 -21.83 5.43
CA PRO A 67 1.48 -22.46 5.02
C PRO A 67 1.74 -23.83 5.69
N THR A 68 1.35 -23.98 6.96
CA THR A 68 1.49 -25.23 7.71
C THR A 68 0.57 -26.32 7.17
N GLU A 69 -0.70 -25.97 6.91
CA GLU A 69 -1.64 -26.92 6.30
C GLU A 69 -1.18 -27.35 4.91
N LEU A 70 -0.66 -26.43 4.09
CA LEU A 70 -0.09 -26.77 2.79
C LEU A 70 1.09 -27.75 2.92
N ALA A 71 1.95 -27.60 3.95
CA ALA A 71 3.04 -28.54 4.19
C ALA A 71 2.55 -29.95 4.55
N LEU A 72 1.44 -30.05 5.30
CA LEU A 72 0.86 -31.32 5.74
C LEU A 72 0.00 -32.00 4.66
N SER A 73 -0.71 -31.20 3.86
CA SER A 73 -1.70 -31.65 2.86
C SER A 73 -1.21 -31.48 1.43
N GLY A 74 0.08 -31.21 1.23
CA GLY A 74 0.63 -30.82 -0.07
C GLY A 74 0.47 -31.87 -1.18
N ALA A 75 0.25 -33.14 -0.80
CA ALA A 75 -0.01 -34.25 -1.71
C ALA A 75 -1.50 -34.42 -2.09
N GLU A 76 -2.42 -33.77 -1.36
CA GLU A 76 -3.85 -33.80 -1.68
C GLU A 76 -4.13 -33.09 -3.01
N PRO A 77 -5.15 -33.53 -3.77
CA PRO A 77 -5.59 -32.83 -4.98
C PRO A 77 -5.99 -31.38 -4.69
N ILE A 78 -5.77 -30.50 -5.67
CA ILE A 78 -6.22 -29.11 -5.60
C ILE A 78 -7.75 -29.00 -5.77
N GLY A 79 -8.37 -29.94 -6.47
CA GLY A 79 -9.81 -29.97 -6.72
C GLY A 79 -10.27 -28.97 -7.78
N GLU A 80 -11.51 -29.13 -8.26
CA GLU A 80 -12.04 -28.35 -9.40
C GLU A 80 -12.11 -26.86 -9.08
N GLN A 81 -12.68 -26.50 -7.92
CA GLN A 81 -12.79 -25.10 -7.51
C GLN A 81 -11.43 -24.45 -7.27
N GLY A 82 -10.48 -25.20 -6.68
CA GLY A 82 -9.13 -24.71 -6.43
C GLY A 82 -8.37 -24.47 -7.74
N ALA A 83 -8.46 -25.40 -8.69
CA ALA A 83 -7.88 -25.27 -10.02
C ALA A 83 -8.44 -24.05 -10.78
N LEU A 84 -9.76 -23.91 -10.84
CA LEU A 84 -10.44 -22.77 -11.46
C LEU A 84 -9.97 -21.43 -10.88
N ARG A 85 -10.07 -21.27 -9.55
CA ARG A 85 -9.70 -20.01 -8.87
C ARG A 85 -8.21 -19.69 -8.99
N LEU A 86 -7.35 -20.71 -8.92
CA LEU A 86 -5.90 -20.51 -9.10
C LEU A 86 -5.60 -20.10 -10.55
N GLY A 87 -6.21 -20.74 -11.54
CA GLY A 87 -6.07 -20.38 -12.95
C GLY A 87 -6.48 -18.94 -13.23
N GLU A 88 -7.65 -18.51 -12.75
CA GLU A 88 -8.12 -17.12 -12.86
C GLU A 88 -7.15 -16.13 -12.20
N ALA A 89 -6.67 -16.44 -11.00
CA ALA A 89 -5.70 -15.60 -10.29
C ALA A 89 -4.36 -15.51 -11.03
N MET A 90 -3.88 -16.62 -11.60
CA MET A 90 -2.65 -16.64 -12.41
C MET A 90 -2.78 -15.80 -13.67
N LEU A 91 -3.92 -15.87 -14.38
CA LEU A 91 -4.16 -15.05 -15.57
C LEU A 91 -4.12 -13.55 -15.25
N ARG A 92 -4.76 -13.13 -14.16
CA ARG A 92 -4.70 -11.75 -13.67
C ARG A 92 -3.27 -11.33 -13.32
N ARG A 93 -2.52 -12.19 -12.63
CA ARG A 93 -1.13 -11.91 -12.24
C ARG A 93 -0.21 -11.76 -13.44
N LEU A 94 -0.33 -12.66 -14.43
CA LEU A 94 0.40 -12.63 -15.70
C LEU A 94 0.05 -11.40 -16.54
N ALA A 95 -1.18 -10.88 -16.41
CA ALA A 95 -1.58 -9.62 -17.01
C ALA A 95 -0.99 -8.39 -16.30
N GLY A 96 -0.20 -8.57 -15.23
CA GLY A 96 0.46 -7.50 -14.49
C GLY A 96 -0.39 -6.90 -13.38
N GLU A 97 -1.47 -7.57 -12.95
CA GLU A 97 -2.20 -7.15 -11.75
C GLU A 97 -1.42 -7.56 -10.48
N PRO A 98 -1.16 -6.64 -9.53
CA PRO A 98 -0.42 -6.98 -8.30
C PRO A 98 -1.13 -8.06 -7.48
N VAL A 99 -0.36 -8.96 -6.85
CA VAL A 99 -0.92 -10.06 -6.05
C VAL A 99 -1.89 -9.57 -4.99
N ALA A 100 -1.57 -8.49 -4.27
CA ALA A 100 -2.44 -7.88 -3.27
C ALA A 100 -3.83 -7.46 -3.82
N ARG A 101 -3.89 -7.01 -5.08
CA ARG A 101 -5.15 -6.65 -5.76
C ARG A 101 -5.97 -7.89 -6.12
N ILE A 102 -5.29 -8.97 -6.48
CA ILE A 102 -5.93 -10.26 -6.78
C ILE A 102 -6.54 -10.85 -5.52
N LEU A 103 -5.82 -10.77 -4.39
CA LEU A 103 -6.29 -11.22 -3.08
C LEU A 103 -7.40 -10.31 -2.52
N GLY A 104 -7.38 -9.01 -2.84
CA GLY A 104 -8.30 -8.01 -2.30
C GLY A 104 -8.00 -7.60 -0.86
N GLU A 105 -6.93 -8.13 -0.27
CA GLU A 105 -6.46 -7.83 1.07
C GLU A 105 -4.92 -7.91 1.12
N TRP A 106 -4.33 -7.25 2.11
CA TRP A 106 -2.90 -7.28 2.36
C TRP A 106 -2.58 -7.09 3.83
N GLU A 107 -1.47 -7.67 4.29
CA GLU A 107 -0.95 -7.44 5.63
C GLU A 107 -0.09 -6.17 5.65
N PHE A 108 -0.27 -5.35 6.67
CA PHE A 108 0.59 -4.20 6.95
C PHE A 108 0.71 -4.05 8.46
N TRP A 109 1.93 -3.94 8.99
CA TRP A 109 2.18 -3.85 10.43
C TRP A 109 1.52 -4.99 11.25
N GLY A 110 1.52 -6.21 10.70
CA GLY A 110 0.89 -7.38 11.31
C GLY A 110 -0.65 -7.35 11.38
N LEU A 111 -1.29 -6.40 10.69
CA LEU A 111 -2.74 -6.24 10.64
C LEU A 111 -3.28 -6.50 9.22
N PRO A 112 -4.45 -7.14 9.08
CA PRO A 112 -5.09 -7.31 7.78
C PRO A 112 -5.78 -6.01 7.32
N PHE A 113 -5.58 -5.66 6.05
CA PHE A 113 -6.25 -4.54 5.39
C PHE A 113 -6.92 -5.00 4.10
N ILE A 114 -8.23 -4.77 4.01
CA ILE A 114 -8.97 -4.87 2.75
C ILE A 114 -8.48 -3.76 1.81
N LEU A 115 -8.41 -4.10 0.53
CA LEU A 115 -8.02 -3.20 -0.56
C LEU A 115 -9.18 -3.03 -1.55
N ASN A 116 -9.24 -1.87 -2.18
CA ASN A 116 -10.10 -1.65 -3.34
C ASN A 116 -9.36 -0.81 -4.39
N ALA A 117 -9.94 -0.64 -5.58
CA ALA A 117 -9.31 0.09 -6.69
C ALA A 117 -8.94 1.55 -6.35
N ALA A 118 -9.53 2.14 -5.31
CA ALA A 118 -9.29 3.51 -4.89
C ALA A 118 -8.17 3.68 -3.85
N THR A 119 -7.65 2.60 -3.26
CA THR A 119 -6.57 2.67 -2.24
C THR A 119 -5.25 2.21 -2.83
N LEU A 120 -4.12 2.79 -2.44
CA LEU A 120 -2.79 2.24 -2.75
C LEU A 120 -2.62 0.87 -2.07
N VAL A 121 -1.86 -0.04 -2.67
CA VAL A 121 -1.37 -1.23 -1.95
C VAL A 121 -0.35 -0.78 -0.90
N PRO A 122 -0.54 -1.10 0.41
CA PRO A 122 0.45 -0.77 1.43
C PRO A 122 1.81 -1.38 1.10
N ARG A 123 2.87 -0.57 1.12
CA ARG A 123 4.23 -1.01 0.83
C ARG A 123 4.97 -1.32 2.13
N PRO A 124 5.89 -2.31 2.14
CA PRO A 124 6.71 -2.59 3.32
C PRO A 124 7.47 -1.34 3.81
N ASP A 125 7.99 -0.53 2.89
CA ASP A 125 8.72 0.71 3.23
C ASP A 125 7.86 1.70 4.03
N THR A 126 6.54 1.71 3.82
CA THR A 126 5.58 2.57 4.53
C THR A 126 5.49 2.21 6.02
N GLU A 127 5.88 1.01 6.44
CA GLU A 127 5.97 0.65 7.86
C GLU A 127 7.00 1.51 8.61
N THR A 128 8.00 2.05 7.90
CA THR A 128 8.97 3.00 8.45
C THR A 128 8.28 4.28 8.95
N VAL A 129 7.15 4.68 8.36
CA VAL A 129 6.34 5.84 8.81
C VAL A 129 5.73 5.55 10.18
N VAL A 130 5.18 4.34 10.36
CA VAL A 130 4.62 3.89 11.63
C VAL A 130 5.71 3.87 12.70
N ASP A 131 6.86 3.24 12.41
CA ASP A 131 8.00 3.20 13.32
C ASP A 131 8.50 4.61 13.72
N ALA A 132 8.66 5.50 12.74
CA ALA A 132 9.06 6.89 12.99
C ALA A 132 8.08 7.64 13.89
N ALA A 133 6.77 7.50 13.65
CA ALA A 133 5.75 8.13 14.46
C ALA A 133 5.74 7.57 15.89
N LEU A 134 5.87 6.25 16.04
CA LEU A 134 5.95 5.58 17.33
C LEU A 134 7.18 6.02 18.15
N ALA A 135 8.27 6.44 17.50
CA ALA A 135 9.47 6.95 18.17
C ALA A 135 9.30 8.37 18.76
N LEU A 136 8.30 9.14 18.31
CA LEU A 136 7.99 10.48 18.85
C LEU A 136 7.48 10.42 20.30
N HIS A 137 6.77 9.35 20.63
CA HIS A 137 6.16 9.15 21.94
C HIS A 137 6.39 7.71 22.43
N THR A 138 7.38 7.57 23.32
CA THR A 138 7.77 6.27 23.90
C THR A 138 6.68 5.65 24.78
N THR A 139 5.84 6.47 25.41
CA THR A 139 4.69 6.02 26.19
C THR A 139 3.50 5.73 25.28
N ARG A 140 2.87 4.55 25.41
CA ARG A 140 1.74 4.14 24.56
C ARG A 140 0.36 4.58 25.04
N ASP A 141 0.26 5.08 26.27
CA ASP A 141 -1.00 5.40 26.95
C ASP A 141 -1.42 6.88 26.87
N ARG A 142 -0.80 7.68 25.99
CA ARG A 142 -1.17 9.09 25.85
C ARG A 142 -2.44 9.25 24.99
N PRO A 143 -3.37 10.15 25.36
CA PRO A 143 -4.55 10.45 24.56
C PRO A 143 -4.21 11.37 23.38
N LEU A 144 -3.35 10.89 22.48
CA LEU A 144 -2.86 11.64 21.32
C LEU A 144 -3.97 11.87 20.30
N ARG A 145 -3.91 13.00 19.60
CA ARG A 145 -4.73 13.28 18.42
C ARG A 145 -3.89 13.12 17.17
N LEU A 146 -4.25 12.15 16.34
CA LEU A 146 -3.54 11.82 15.11
C LEU A 146 -4.33 12.32 13.90
N LEU A 147 -3.61 12.76 12.89
CA LEU A 147 -4.15 13.10 11.58
C LEU A 147 -3.36 12.33 10.51
N ASP A 148 -4.05 11.68 9.59
CA ASP A 148 -3.47 10.99 8.44
C ASP A 148 -4.06 11.60 7.15
N LEU A 149 -3.20 12.30 6.40
CA LEU A 149 -3.55 13.02 5.18
C LEU A 149 -3.26 12.14 3.96
N GLY A 150 -4.28 11.89 3.14
CA GLY A 150 -4.21 10.88 2.08
C GLY A 150 -4.31 9.46 2.63
N THR A 151 -5.24 9.23 3.56
CA THR A 151 -5.28 8.01 4.39
C THR A 151 -5.42 6.72 3.58
N GLY A 152 -5.96 6.76 2.35
CA GLY A 152 -6.06 5.58 1.49
C GLY A 152 -6.84 4.44 2.14
N SER A 153 -6.20 3.29 2.31
CA SER A 153 -6.76 2.12 3.02
C SER A 153 -6.84 2.30 4.54
N GLY A 154 -6.31 3.41 5.07
CA GLY A 154 -6.17 3.70 6.49
C GLY A 154 -5.01 2.97 7.15
N CYS A 155 -4.11 2.32 6.40
CA CYS A 155 -3.10 1.43 6.94
C CYS A 155 -2.17 2.10 7.98
N ILE A 156 -1.72 3.33 7.73
CA ILE A 156 -0.88 4.08 8.67
C ILE A 156 -1.67 4.42 9.94
N LEU A 157 -2.82 5.11 9.79
CA LEU A 157 -3.62 5.55 10.93
C LEU A 157 -4.11 4.40 11.80
N VAL A 158 -4.65 3.35 11.19
CA VAL A 158 -5.21 2.19 11.89
C VAL A 158 -4.13 1.45 12.67
N SER A 159 -2.96 1.26 12.09
CA SER A 159 -1.82 0.62 12.77
C SER A 159 -1.37 1.43 13.99
N LEU A 160 -1.25 2.76 13.84
CA LEU A 160 -0.89 3.63 14.96
C LEU A 160 -1.95 3.67 16.07
N LEU A 161 -3.24 3.61 15.72
CA LEU A 161 -4.31 3.47 16.72
C LEU A 161 -4.30 2.09 17.39
N GLY A 162 -3.77 1.07 16.70
CA GLY A 162 -3.47 -0.24 17.27
C GLY A 162 -2.41 -0.15 18.37
N GLU A 163 -1.36 0.65 18.18
CA GLU A 163 -0.28 0.83 19.16
C GLU A 163 -0.62 1.83 20.28
N TRP A 164 -1.23 2.97 19.94
CA TRP A 164 -1.65 4.00 20.88
C TRP A 164 -3.11 3.83 21.28
N LYS A 165 -3.35 3.06 22.34
CA LYS A 165 -4.70 2.62 22.75
C LYS A 165 -5.63 3.76 23.19
N GLN A 166 -5.08 4.87 23.69
CA GLN A 166 -5.85 6.05 24.10
C GLN A 166 -5.94 7.13 23.01
N ALA A 167 -5.25 6.98 21.89
CA ALA A 167 -5.27 7.96 20.82
C ALA A 167 -6.60 7.96 20.05
N PHE A 168 -6.92 9.11 19.47
CA PHE A 168 -8.00 9.30 18.50
C PHE A 168 -7.42 9.80 17.18
N GLY A 169 -7.85 9.19 16.08
CA GLY A 169 -7.34 9.45 14.74
C GLY A 169 -8.37 10.05 13.79
N VAL A 170 -7.93 10.93 12.92
CA VAL A 170 -8.69 11.43 11.78
C VAL A 170 -7.95 11.07 10.49
N GLY A 171 -8.58 10.29 9.62
CA GLY A 171 -8.10 10.03 8.26
C GLY A 171 -8.82 10.95 7.27
N LEU A 172 -8.05 11.67 6.46
CA LEU A 172 -8.55 12.53 5.40
C LEU A 172 -8.14 11.96 4.05
N ASP A 173 -9.07 11.95 3.11
CA ASP A 173 -8.81 11.58 1.72
C ASP A 173 -9.81 12.30 0.81
N ARG A 174 -9.41 12.55 -0.43
CA ARG A 174 -10.31 13.10 -1.45
C ARG A 174 -11.25 12.03 -2.01
N SER A 175 -10.86 10.76 -1.91
CA SER A 175 -11.62 9.62 -2.44
C SER A 175 -12.60 9.08 -1.40
N HIS A 176 -13.91 9.20 -1.70
CA HIS A 176 -14.96 8.58 -0.89
C HIS A 176 -14.82 7.05 -0.81
N GLU A 177 -14.35 6.41 -1.87
CA GLU A 177 -14.14 4.96 -1.93
C GLU A 177 -12.95 4.53 -1.06
N ALA A 178 -11.88 5.33 -1.01
CA ALA A 178 -10.76 5.11 -0.08
C ALA A 178 -11.23 5.24 1.37
N LEU A 179 -12.00 6.28 1.70
CA LEU A 179 -12.55 6.47 3.05
C LEU A 179 -13.51 5.36 3.47
N ALA A 180 -14.29 4.82 2.54
CA ALA A 180 -15.14 3.66 2.81
C ALA A 180 -14.28 2.43 3.17
N CYS A 181 -13.19 2.21 2.42
CA CYS A 181 -12.20 1.17 2.69
C CYS A 181 -11.55 1.34 4.08
N ALA A 182 -11.01 2.53 4.36
CA ALA A 182 -10.38 2.86 5.62
C ALA A 182 -11.31 2.69 6.82
N ARG A 183 -12.60 3.04 6.67
CA ARG A 183 -13.61 2.83 7.71
C ARG A 183 -13.88 1.35 7.96
N THR A 184 -13.90 0.52 6.93
CA THR A 184 -14.00 -0.94 7.07
C THR A 184 -12.76 -1.50 7.77
N ASN A 185 -11.57 -1.09 7.34
CA ASN A 185 -10.30 -1.52 7.93
C ASN A 185 -10.17 -1.13 9.41
N ALA A 186 -10.61 0.07 9.78
CA ALA A 186 -10.64 0.47 11.19
C ALA A 186 -11.58 -0.39 12.04
N ARG A 187 -12.70 -0.86 11.47
CA ARG A 187 -13.66 -1.73 12.19
C ARG A 187 -13.10 -3.14 12.38
N ILE A 188 -12.59 -3.76 11.32
CA ILE A 188 -12.05 -5.13 11.41
C ILE A 188 -10.83 -5.20 12.34
N ASN A 189 -10.02 -4.13 12.39
CA ASN A 189 -8.87 -4.03 13.29
C ASN A 189 -9.21 -3.47 14.68
N GLY A 190 -10.51 -3.35 15.03
CA GLY A 190 -10.93 -3.01 16.40
C GLY A 190 -10.70 -1.56 16.86
N VAL A 191 -10.33 -0.65 15.95
CA VAL A 191 -10.05 0.77 16.27
C VAL A 191 -11.16 1.73 15.82
N GLY A 192 -12.24 1.23 15.21
CA GLY A 192 -13.28 2.04 14.57
C GLY A 192 -14.00 3.07 15.47
N ARG A 193 -14.03 2.88 16.79
CA ARG A 193 -14.59 3.87 17.73
C ARG A 193 -13.66 5.05 18.01
N ARG A 194 -12.38 4.92 17.65
CA ARG A 194 -11.32 5.92 17.85
C ARG A 194 -10.79 6.49 16.53
N ALA A 195 -11.47 6.21 15.42
CA ALA A 195 -11.11 6.69 14.10
C ALA A 195 -12.30 7.42 13.46
N ALA A 196 -12.06 8.59 12.90
CA ALA A 196 -12.99 9.30 12.02
C ALA A 196 -12.39 9.44 10.63
N PHE A 197 -13.23 9.34 9.60
CA PHE A 197 -12.80 9.43 8.19
C PHE A 197 -13.62 10.51 7.49
N VAL A 198 -12.92 11.52 6.97
CA VAL A 198 -13.51 12.75 6.44
C VAL A 198 -13.07 12.93 4.99
N ALA A 199 -14.02 13.28 4.12
CA ALA A 199 -13.72 13.67 2.76
C ALA A 199 -13.25 15.13 2.75
N GLY A 200 -12.09 15.37 2.15
CA GLY A 200 -11.52 16.71 2.08
C GLY A 200 -10.29 16.75 1.19
N ASP A 201 -10.00 17.95 0.70
CA ASP A 201 -8.74 18.25 0.02
C ASP A 201 -7.77 18.78 1.07
N TRP A 202 -6.79 17.95 1.43
CA TRP A 202 -5.83 18.19 2.51
C TRP A 202 -6.49 18.70 3.80
N CYS A 203 -6.08 19.85 4.31
CA CYS A 203 -6.48 20.32 5.63
C CYS A 203 -7.76 21.15 5.66
N SER A 204 -8.43 21.32 4.51
CA SER A 204 -9.58 22.22 4.35
C SER A 204 -10.74 21.99 5.32
N ALA A 205 -10.90 20.78 5.86
CA ALA A 205 -12.00 20.40 6.75
C ALA A 205 -11.63 20.42 8.25
N LEU A 206 -10.44 20.91 8.62
CA LEU A 206 -9.89 20.78 9.98
C LEU A 206 -9.98 22.08 10.79
N GLY A 207 -10.13 21.94 12.11
CA GLY A 207 -10.28 23.09 13.01
C GLY A 207 -9.60 22.99 14.38
N LYS A 208 -8.97 21.86 14.73
CA LYS A 208 -8.24 21.71 15.99
C LYS A 208 -6.87 21.05 15.74
N PRO A 209 -5.81 21.47 16.45
CA PRO A 209 -4.45 20.95 16.24
C PRO A 209 -4.32 19.49 16.64
N PHE A 210 -3.33 18.80 16.09
CA PHE A 210 -3.00 17.40 16.28
C PHE A 210 -1.61 17.27 16.90
N ASP A 211 -1.39 16.18 17.62
CA ASP A 211 -0.09 15.86 18.21
C ASP A 211 0.84 15.22 17.16
N VAL A 212 0.27 14.44 16.25
CA VAL A 212 1.00 13.82 15.14
C VAL A 212 0.19 13.97 13.87
N VAL A 213 0.81 14.53 12.82
CA VAL A 213 0.26 14.57 11.46
C VAL A 213 1.12 13.65 10.59
N LEU A 214 0.48 12.78 9.82
CA LEU A 214 1.09 11.78 8.97
C LEU A 214 0.66 12.02 7.53
N SER A 215 1.52 11.70 6.57
CA SER A 215 1.11 11.56 5.18
C SER A 215 2.08 10.68 4.41
N ASN A 216 1.54 9.81 3.57
CA ASN A 216 2.25 9.27 2.41
C ASN A 216 1.64 9.95 1.16
N PRO A 217 2.07 11.19 0.84
CA PRO A 217 1.47 11.93 -0.26
C PRO A 217 1.96 11.41 -1.61
N PRO A 218 1.27 11.74 -2.72
CA PRO A 218 1.82 11.47 -4.04
C PRO A 218 3.12 12.26 -4.23
N TYR A 219 4.17 11.56 -4.67
CA TYR A 219 5.52 12.12 -4.71
C TYR A 219 6.26 11.86 -6.03
N ILE A 220 5.63 11.20 -6.99
CA ILE A 220 6.25 10.89 -8.28
C ILE A 220 6.09 12.09 -9.20
N ALA A 221 7.19 12.57 -9.76
CA ALA A 221 7.15 13.63 -10.75
C ALA A 221 6.31 13.20 -11.97
N SER A 222 5.43 14.07 -12.47
CA SER A 222 4.44 13.73 -13.50
C SER A 222 5.09 13.11 -14.76
N ALA A 223 6.27 13.57 -15.14
CA ALA A 223 7.01 13.06 -16.29
C ALA A 223 7.47 11.59 -16.14
N ILE A 224 7.67 11.11 -14.91
CA ILE A 224 8.15 9.76 -14.60
C ILE A 224 7.01 8.74 -14.59
N ILE A 225 5.76 9.16 -14.39
CA ILE A 225 4.62 8.23 -14.22
C ILE A 225 4.48 7.28 -15.42
N SER A 226 4.74 7.77 -16.63
CA SER A 226 4.66 6.96 -17.85
C SER A 226 5.70 5.83 -17.90
N THR A 227 6.82 5.96 -17.20
CA THR A 227 7.93 4.98 -17.17
C THR A 227 7.81 3.96 -16.04
N LEU A 228 6.85 4.13 -15.12
CA LEU A 228 6.60 3.19 -14.03
C LEU A 228 6.22 1.80 -14.55
N SER A 229 6.44 0.79 -13.70
CA SER A 229 6.03 -0.58 -13.98
C SER A 229 4.52 -0.64 -14.29
N ARG A 230 4.13 -1.62 -15.10
CA ARG A 230 2.71 -1.82 -15.46
C ARG A 230 1.83 -1.99 -14.22
N GLU A 231 2.35 -2.71 -13.21
CA GLU A 231 1.70 -2.91 -11.92
C GLU A 231 1.31 -1.59 -11.26
N VAL A 232 2.27 -0.67 -11.10
CA VAL A 232 2.01 0.62 -10.46
C VAL A 232 1.16 1.51 -11.36
N ARG A 233 1.53 1.65 -12.64
CA ARG A 233 0.88 2.57 -13.57
C ARG A 233 -0.58 2.21 -13.86
N CYS A 234 -0.92 0.92 -13.91
CA CYS A 234 -2.25 0.47 -14.30
C CYS A 234 -3.15 0.10 -13.12
N HIS A 235 -2.60 -0.17 -11.93
CA HIS A 235 -3.40 -0.67 -10.81
C HIS A 235 -3.34 0.19 -9.54
N ASP A 236 -2.49 1.21 -9.47
CA ASP A 236 -2.58 2.23 -8.43
C ASP A 236 -3.30 3.48 -8.96
N PRO A 237 -4.13 4.14 -8.14
CA PRO A 237 -4.86 5.32 -8.58
C PRO A 237 -3.89 6.47 -8.87
N LEU A 238 -3.99 7.08 -10.06
CA LEU A 238 -3.09 8.16 -10.49
C LEU A 238 -2.96 9.30 -9.46
N GLY A 239 -4.07 9.60 -8.78
CA GLY A 239 -4.13 10.60 -7.71
C GLY A 239 -3.25 10.35 -6.49
N ALA A 240 -2.87 9.09 -6.27
CA ALA A 240 -1.95 8.68 -5.21
C ALA A 240 -0.49 8.60 -5.70
N LEU A 241 -0.23 8.85 -6.99
CA LEU A 241 1.10 8.79 -7.59
C LEU A 241 1.64 10.19 -7.93
N ASP A 242 0.84 11.03 -8.59
CA ASP A 242 1.29 12.28 -9.20
C ASP A 242 1.53 13.40 -8.18
N GLY A 243 2.80 13.69 -7.91
CA GLY A 243 3.25 14.75 -7.01
C GLY A 243 3.52 16.08 -7.71
N GLY A 244 3.13 16.23 -8.98
CA GLY A 244 3.34 17.42 -9.79
C GLY A 244 4.67 17.42 -10.53
N GLU A 245 5.08 18.59 -11.05
CA GLU A 245 6.23 18.74 -11.96
C GLU A 245 7.53 18.17 -11.37
N ASP A 246 7.79 18.40 -10.10
CA ASP A 246 8.98 17.94 -9.38
C ASP A 246 8.68 16.89 -8.30
N GLY A 247 7.43 16.42 -8.22
CA GLY A 247 7.01 15.47 -7.20
C GLY A 247 6.87 16.06 -5.79
N LEU A 248 7.00 17.38 -5.61
CA LEU A 248 7.04 18.02 -4.30
C LEU A 248 5.82 18.89 -3.95
N GLU A 249 4.81 18.96 -4.84
CA GLU A 249 3.66 19.85 -4.69
C GLU A 249 2.87 19.57 -3.40
N ALA A 250 2.60 18.30 -3.12
CA ALA A 250 1.88 17.88 -1.93
C ALA A 250 2.60 18.27 -0.64
N TYR A 251 3.92 18.05 -0.54
CA TYR A 251 4.68 18.44 0.66
C TYR A 251 4.61 19.94 0.91
N ARG A 252 4.81 20.76 -0.13
CA ARG A 252 4.73 22.23 -0.01
C ARG A 252 3.36 22.67 0.50
N ARG A 253 2.30 22.07 -0.04
CA ARG A 253 0.92 22.39 0.34
C ARG A 253 0.64 21.98 1.79
N ILE A 254 0.93 20.73 2.15
CA ILE A 254 0.69 20.21 3.50
C ILE A 254 1.47 21.00 4.53
N VAL A 255 2.76 21.25 4.31
CA VAL A 255 3.60 22.02 5.26
C VAL A 255 3.04 23.43 5.46
N ARG A 256 2.56 24.09 4.40
CA ARG A 256 1.95 25.42 4.48
C ARG A 256 0.64 25.42 5.26
N GLU A 257 -0.24 24.44 5.02
CA GLU A 257 -1.53 24.34 5.70
C GLU A 257 -1.35 23.92 7.17
N VAL A 258 -0.49 22.94 7.44
CA VAL A 258 -0.26 22.41 8.79
C VAL A 258 0.43 23.43 9.71
N SER A 259 1.35 24.24 9.17
CA SER A 259 1.98 25.33 9.93
C SER A 259 1.03 26.48 10.25
N GLY A 260 -0.14 26.54 9.60
CA GLY A 260 -1.08 27.64 9.72
C GLY A 260 -0.68 28.87 8.88
N ALA A 261 0.28 28.75 7.96
CA ALA A 261 0.69 29.87 7.10
C ALA A 261 -0.43 30.33 6.14
N THR A 262 -1.45 29.50 5.89
CA THR A 262 -2.59 29.84 5.03
C THR A 262 -3.61 30.75 5.72
N ASP A 263 -3.94 30.48 6.99
CA ASP A 263 -5.09 31.11 7.67
C ASP A 263 -4.84 31.49 9.14
N GLY A 264 -3.59 31.39 9.60
CA GLY A 264 -3.16 31.69 10.97
C GLY A 264 -3.54 30.62 12.00
N ARG A 265 -4.01 29.44 11.58
CA ARG A 265 -4.46 28.36 12.48
C ARG A 265 -3.62 27.10 12.29
N PRO A 266 -2.53 26.93 13.05
CA PRO A 266 -1.72 25.73 12.97
C PRO A 266 -2.52 24.47 13.32
N LEU A 267 -2.25 23.41 12.57
CA LEU A 267 -2.85 22.09 12.79
C LEU A 267 -1.95 21.17 13.59
N LEU A 268 -0.80 21.65 14.05
CA LEU A 268 0.05 20.97 15.02
C LEU A 268 -0.04 21.64 16.40
N THR A 269 0.04 20.84 17.46
CA THR A 269 0.36 21.36 18.79
C THR A 269 1.80 21.90 18.82
N PRO A 270 2.18 22.74 19.80
CA PRO A 270 3.56 23.24 19.88
C PRO A 270 4.63 22.13 19.92
N ASP A 271 4.32 21.02 20.59
CA ASP A 271 5.16 19.82 20.68
C ASP A 271 4.87 18.77 19.61
N GLY A 272 3.95 19.07 18.69
CA GLY A 272 3.53 18.14 17.66
C GLY A 272 4.56 17.98 16.54
N ALA A 273 4.42 16.89 15.79
CA ALA A 273 5.28 16.60 14.65
C ALA A 273 4.49 16.21 13.39
N LEU A 274 5.05 16.58 12.24
CA LEU A 274 4.61 16.18 10.91
C LEU A 274 5.58 15.12 10.38
N VAL A 275 5.04 13.97 10.00
CA VAL A 275 5.80 12.79 9.55
C VAL A 275 5.38 12.46 8.10
N PHE A 276 6.33 12.50 7.19
CA PHE A 276 6.12 12.22 5.78
C PHE A 276 6.84 10.94 5.36
N GLU A 277 6.17 10.08 4.59
CA GLU A 277 6.89 9.22 3.64
C GLU A 277 7.47 10.10 2.52
N VAL A 278 8.68 9.79 2.04
CA VAL A 278 9.33 10.48 0.93
C VAL A 278 9.90 9.49 -0.09
N GLY A 279 10.06 9.95 -1.33
CA GLY A 279 10.91 9.28 -2.31
C GLY A 279 12.38 9.24 -1.85
N HIS A 280 13.14 8.26 -2.33
CA HIS A 280 14.51 7.97 -1.87
C HIS A 280 15.48 9.15 -2.02
N ASP A 281 15.18 10.11 -2.90
CA ASP A 281 15.99 11.29 -3.23
C ASP A 281 15.36 12.62 -2.76
N GLN A 282 14.19 12.61 -2.11
CA GLN A 282 13.44 13.82 -1.79
C GLN A 282 13.64 14.35 -0.36
N ALA A 283 14.36 13.61 0.48
CA ALA A 283 14.43 13.91 1.91
C ALA A 283 15.00 15.32 2.20
N GLU A 284 16.07 15.73 1.52
CA GLU A 284 16.68 17.05 1.71
C GLU A 284 15.77 18.20 1.24
N ASP A 285 15.03 18.00 0.15
CA ASP A 285 14.07 18.98 -0.34
C ASP A 285 12.89 19.15 0.61
N VAL A 286 12.36 18.06 1.16
CA VAL A 286 11.28 18.12 2.16
C VAL A 286 11.75 18.75 3.47
N LEU A 287 12.99 18.48 3.90
CA LEU A 287 13.60 19.18 5.04
C LEU A 287 13.74 20.68 4.77
N ARG A 288 14.15 21.07 3.56
CA ARG A 288 14.25 22.47 3.15
C ARG A 288 12.88 23.16 3.16
N ILE A 289 11.84 22.53 2.61
CA ILE A 289 10.46 23.02 2.67
C ILE A 289 10.03 23.25 4.13
N GLY A 290 10.34 22.30 5.03
CA GLY A 290 10.06 22.44 6.46
C GLY A 290 10.77 23.62 7.11
N ARG A 291 12.08 23.80 6.84
CA ARG A 291 12.87 24.93 7.36
C ARG A 291 12.37 26.28 6.85
N GLU A 292 12.05 26.37 5.57
CA GLU A 292 11.49 27.59 4.95
C GLU A 292 10.12 27.95 5.55
N ALA A 293 9.34 26.94 5.97
CA ALA A 293 8.09 27.13 6.70
C ALA A 293 8.27 27.39 8.21
N GLY A 294 9.52 27.44 8.70
CA GLY A 294 9.86 27.79 10.08
C GLY A 294 9.77 26.65 11.10
N PHE A 295 9.78 25.39 10.67
CA PHE A 295 9.97 24.26 11.58
C PHE A 295 11.41 24.26 12.13
N ALA A 296 11.54 24.24 13.46
CA ALA A 296 12.84 24.35 14.14
C ALA A 296 13.69 23.08 14.03
N ARG A 297 13.05 21.90 13.90
CA ARG A 297 13.72 20.61 13.87
C ARG A 297 13.24 19.79 12.69
N GLY A 298 14.19 19.15 12.01
CA GLY A 298 13.95 18.18 10.95
C GLY A 298 14.84 16.96 11.14
N SER A 299 14.34 15.77 10.84
CA SER A 299 15.13 14.53 10.87
C SER A 299 14.71 13.57 9.76
N VAL A 300 15.63 12.69 9.37
CA VAL A 300 15.40 11.66 8.35
C VAL A 300 15.57 10.30 8.99
N ARG A 301 14.65 9.39 8.69
CA ARG A 301 14.78 7.96 9.00
C ARG A 301 14.88 7.18 7.69
N GLN A 302 15.75 6.18 7.71
CA GLN A 302 15.94 5.26 6.60
C GLN A 302 15.03 4.04 6.74
N ASP A 303 14.62 3.46 5.62
CA ASP A 303 14.00 2.14 5.58
C ASP A 303 15.02 1.03 5.85
N LEU A 304 14.57 -0.23 5.87
CA LEU A 304 15.41 -1.40 6.11
C LEU A 304 16.46 -1.63 5.00
N ALA A 305 16.26 -1.04 3.81
CA ALA A 305 17.22 -1.07 2.71
C ALA A 305 18.26 0.06 2.81
N GLY A 306 18.17 0.94 3.81
CA GLY A 306 19.09 2.05 4.02
C GLY A 306 18.77 3.29 3.19
N HIS A 307 17.64 3.34 2.49
CA HIS A 307 17.22 4.52 1.73
C HIS A 307 16.48 5.49 2.64
N ALA A 308 16.66 6.79 2.42
CA ALA A 308 15.84 7.80 3.11
C ALA A 308 14.36 7.57 2.77
N ARG A 309 13.53 7.40 3.79
CA ARG A 309 12.12 7.04 3.60
C ARG A 309 11.17 7.95 4.35
N VAL A 310 11.59 8.46 5.50
CA VAL A 310 10.72 9.28 6.34
C VAL A 310 11.40 10.59 6.71
N VAL A 311 10.70 11.69 6.53
CA VAL A 311 11.08 13.00 7.05
C VAL A 311 10.13 13.37 8.19
N THR A 312 10.70 13.76 9.33
CA THR A 312 9.94 14.30 10.46
C THR A 312 10.27 15.76 10.67
N LEU A 313 9.27 16.62 10.73
CA LEU A 313 9.35 18.05 11.02
C LEU A 313 8.67 18.34 12.36
N ALA A 314 9.34 19.07 13.25
CA ALA A 314 8.84 19.40 14.58
C ALA A 314 9.25 20.80 15.04
N GLY A 315 8.55 21.30 16.08
CA GLY A 315 8.74 22.67 16.56
C GLY A 315 8.25 23.69 15.54
N ARG A 316 6.94 23.68 15.28
CA ARG A 316 6.30 24.62 14.36
C ARG A 316 6.51 26.09 14.81
N PRO A 317 6.38 27.07 13.90
CA PRO A 317 6.42 28.48 14.28
C PRO A 317 5.39 28.80 15.39
N PRO A 318 5.75 29.64 16.37
CA PRO A 318 4.80 30.14 17.35
C PRO A 318 3.77 31.05 16.68
N THR A 319 2.56 31.08 17.22
CA THR A 319 1.46 31.94 16.77
C THR A 319 0.98 32.83 17.91
N ALA A 320 0.31 33.94 17.57
CA ALA A 320 -0.24 34.88 18.54
C ALA A 320 -1.26 34.27 19.55
N ASN A 321 -1.70 33.02 19.31
CA ASN A 321 -2.57 32.26 20.20
C ASN A 321 -1.81 31.36 21.18
N ASP A 322 -0.52 31.09 20.95
CA ASP A 322 0.32 30.27 21.85
C ASP A 322 0.69 31.06 23.11
N ASP A 323 0.85 32.37 23.01
CA ASP A 323 1.18 33.27 24.13
C ASP A 323 0.01 33.51 25.12
N ARG A 324 -1.17 32.94 24.86
CA ARG A 324 -2.39 33.13 25.69
C ARG A 324 -2.76 31.92 26.55
N ARG A 325 -1.89 30.90 26.63
CA ARG A 325 -2.14 29.67 27.39
C ARG A 325 -1.30 29.55 28.65
#